data_AF-A0A7J3VRK1-F1
#
_entry.id   AF-A0A7J3VRK1-F1
#
_cell.length_a   1.000
_cell.length_b   1.000
_cell.length_c   1.000
_cell.angle_alpha   90.00
_cell.angle_beta   90.00
_cell.angle_gamma   90.00
#
_symmetry.space_group_name_H-M   'P 1'
#
loop_
_entity.id
_entity.type
_entity.pdbx_description
1 polymer ?
#
loop_
_entity_poly.entity_id
_entity_poly.type
_entity_poly.pdbx_seq_one_letter_code
_entity_poly.pdbx_strand_id
1 'polypeptide(L)'
;MKNSEAGLELLLYDEKAELSKVATRLKEFFMIADDGTVLLKKVYPQGMGRLLVYMIGRVAAKIMGRVSESSFTLGELTLLTGLRGDQLEQLLAANPYIVYVGHGRYRLNTLYLSKILDELQKLYITEQE
;
A
#
# COMPACT_ATOMS: atom_id res chain seq x y z
N MET A 1 9.78 -25.79 -16.20
CA MET A 1 10.07 -24.70 -15.23
C MET A 1 10.52 -23.38 -15.88
N LYS A 2 10.34 -23.14 -17.20
CA LYS A 2 10.72 -21.86 -17.84
C LYS A 2 9.59 -20.81 -17.95
N ASN A 3 8.34 -21.18 -17.67
CA ASN A 3 7.19 -20.28 -17.82
C ASN A 3 6.89 -19.43 -16.56
N SER A 4 7.47 -19.76 -15.41
CA SER A 4 7.22 -19.05 -14.16
C SER A 4 8.01 -17.74 -14.03
N GLU A 5 9.24 -17.70 -14.53
CA GLU A 5 10.09 -16.49 -14.46
C GLU A 5 9.59 -15.38 -15.38
N ALA A 6 9.20 -15.70 -16.62
CA ALA A 6 8.62 -14.73 -17.55
C ALA A 6 7.28 -14.16 -17.05
N GLY A 7 6.46 -14.97 -16.38
CA GLY A 7 5.21 -14.51 -15.76
C GLY A 7 5.45 -13.59 -14.55
N LEU A 8 6.49 -13.87 -13.76
CA LEU A 8 6.91 -13.03 -12.63
C LEU A 8 7.50 -11.69 -13.09
N GLU A 9 8.30 -11.69 -14.17
CA GLU A 9 8.82 -10.45 -14.77
C GLU A 9 7.69 -9.58 -15.36
N LEU A 10 6.67 -10.19 -15.99
CA LEU A 10 5.49 -9.47 -16.46
C LEU A 10 4.72 -8.80 -15.30
N LEU A 11 4.52 -9.50 -14.19
CA LEU A 11 3.84 -8.96 -13.01
C LEU A 11 4.61 -7.78 -12.38
N LEU A 12 5.94 -7.86 -12.34
CA LEU A 12 6.79 -6.75 -11.86
C LEU A 12 6.79 -5.55 -12.81
N TYR A 13 6.67 -5.80 -14.12
CA TYR A 13 6.53 -4.76 -15.14
C TYR A 13 5.19 -4.02 -14.98
N ASP A 14 4.10 -4.74 -14.68
CA ASP A 14 2.80 -4.15 -14.40
C ASP A 14 2.79 -3.27 -13.15
N GLU A 15 3.47 -3.68 -12.07
CA GLU A 15 3.54 -2.85 -10.85
C GLU A 15 4.24 -1.51 -11.10
N LYS A 16 5.38 -1.51 -11.82
CA LYS A 16 6.08 -0.27 -12.19
C LYS A 16 5.27 0.58 -13.16
N ALA A 17 4.60 -0.04 -14.13
CA ALA A 17 3.78 0.66 -15.12
C ALA A 17 2.57 1.34 -14.46
N GLU A 18 1.84 0.62 -13.60
CA GLU A 18 0.71 1.18 -12.87
C GLU A 18 1.14 2.31 -11.93
N LEU A 19 2.22 2.13 -11.19
CA LEU A 19 2.77 3.19 -10.35
C LEU A 19 3.19 4.42 -11.14
N SER A 20 3.76 4.23 -12.33
CA SER A 20 4.15 5.35 -13.20
C SER A 20 2.94 6.13 -13.71
N LYS A 21 1.84 5.46 -14.03
CA LYS A 21 0.58 6.09 -14.45
C LYS A 21 -0.03 6.97 -13.35
N VAL A 22 0.09 6.54 -12.10
CA VAL A 22 -0.48 7.25 -10.94
C VAL A 22 0.53 8.05 -10.13
N ALA A 23 1.80 8.10 -10.55
CA ALA A 23 2.91 8.71 -9.80
C ALA A 23 2.63 10.16 -9.41
N THR A 24 2.03 10.94 -10.29
CA THR A 24 1.66 12.33 -10.01
C THR A 24 0.65 12.42 -8.87
N ARG A 25 -0.36 11.55 -8.87
CA ARG A 25 -1.38 11.49 -7.81
C ARG A 25 -0.78 11.08 -6.47
N LEU A 26 0.12 10.11 -6.47
CA LEU A 26 0.77 9.60 -5.26
C LEU A 26 1.53 10.66 -4.47
N LYS A 27 2.14 11.61 -5.19
CA LYS A 27 2.86 12.74 -4.57
C LYS A 27 1.96 13.62 -3.70
N GLU A 28 0.64 13.55 -3.84
CA GLU A 28 -0.30 14.29 -2.99
C GLU A 28 -0.50 13.64 -1.62
N PHE A 29 -0.26 12.33 -1.50
CA PHE A 29 -0.58 11.55 -0.31
C PHE A 29 0.60 11.41 0.64
N PHE A 30 1.81 11.18 0.09
CA PHE A 30 3.00 10.91 0.89
C PHE A 30 4.30 11.36 0.20
N MET A 31 5.40 11.29 0.95
CA MET A 31 6.77 11.28 0.44
C MET A 31 7.52 10.05 1.00
N ILE A 32 8.59 9.65 0.33
CA ILE A 32 9.45 8.55 0.75
C ILE A 32 10.82 9.15 1.07
N ALA A 33 11.28 8.95 2.30
CA ALA A 33 12.61 9.36 2.74
C ALA A 33 13.70 8.42 2.19
N ASP A 34 14.96 8.81 2.32
CA ASP A 34 16.10 8.06 1.75
C ASP A 34 16.27 6.65 2.32
N ASP A 35 15.80 6.43 3.55
CA ASP A 35 15.77 5.15 4.25
C ASP A 35 14.54 4.29 3.90
N GLY A 36 13.66 4.78 3.01
CA GLY A 36 12.42 4.10 2.63
C GLY A 36 11.24 4.35 3.57
N THR A 37 11.38 5.24 4.55
CA THR A 37 10.29 5.64 5.45
C THR A 37 9.22 6.42 4.67
N VAL A 38 7.95 6.06 4.86
CA VAL A 38 6.80 6.73 4.26
C VAL A 38 6.31 7.83 5.18
N LEU A 39 6.37 9.08 4.73
CA LEU A 39 5.89 10.25 5.47
C LEU A 39 4.60 10.75 4.83
N LEU A 40 3.51 10.73 5.58
CA LEU A 40 2.21 11.20 5.11
C LEU A 40 2.23 12.73 4.97
N LYS A 41 1.73 13.24 3.84
CA LYS A 41 1.55 14.69 3.62
C LYS A 41 0.20 15.19 4.11
N LYS A 42 -0.74 14.27 4.33
CA LYS A 42 -2.11 14.53 4.75
C LYS A 42 -2.40 13.72 6.00
N VAL A 43 -3.20 14.28 6.90
CA VAL A 43 -3.69 13.56 8.08
C VAL A 43 -4.82 12.67 7.60
N TYR A 44 -4.64 11.36 7.75
CA TYR A 44 -5.71 10.39 7.59
C TYR A 44 -6.09 9.90 9.00
N PRO A 45 -7.37 9.97 9.40
CA PRO A 45 -7.80 9.39 10.67
C PRO A 45 -7.42 7.91 10.73
N GLN A 46 -7.28 7.40 11.96
CA GLN A 46 -6.91 6.00 12.19
C GLN A 46 -7.84 5.05 11.42
N GLY A 47 -7.29 3.92 10.95
CA GLY A 47 -8.05 2.92 10.21
C GLY A 47 -7.58 2.72 8.76
N MET A 48 -8.53 2.41 7.87
CA MET A 48 -8.25 1.88 6.53
C MET A 48 -7.56 2.87 5.59
N GLY A 49 -7.97 4.15 5.58
CA GLY A 49 -7.37 5.16 4.71
C GLY A 49 -5.87 5.31 4.98
N ARG A 50 -5.52 5.49 6.25
CA ARG A 50 -4.12 5.56 6.70
C ARG A 50 -3.34 4.30 6.32
N LEU A 51 -3.90 3.12 6.59
CA LEU A 51 -3.30 1.84 6.24
C LEU A 51 -2.96 1.75 4.74
N LEU A 52 -3.93 2.04 3.88
CA LEU A 52 -3.76 1.97 2.43
C LEU A 52 -2.67 2.93 1.94
N VAL A 53 -2.61 4.16 2.47
CA VAL A 53 -1.57 5.13 2.08
C VAL A 53 -0.18 4.61 2.44
N TYR A 54 0.01 4.06 3.65
CA TYR A 54 1.29 3.46 4.04
C TYR A 54 1.65 2.26 3.17
N MET A 55 0.68 1.40 2.86
CA MET A 55 0.91 0.23 2.02
C MET A 55 1.32 0.63 0.60
N ILE A 56 0.65 1.62 0.00
CA ILE A 56 1.04 2.17 -1.30
C ILE A 56 2.45 2.78 -1.23
N GLY A 57 2.74 3.55 -0.17
CA GLY A 57 4.05 4.15 0.02
C GLY A 57 5.18 3.12 0.10
N ARG A 58 4.95 1.98 0.75
CA ARG A 58 5.93 0.88 0.82
C ARG A 58 6.13 0.18 -0.53
N VAL A 59 5.07 0.01 -1.33
CA VAL A 59 5.21 -0.50 -2.70
C VAL A 59 6.09 0.46 -3.54
N ALA A 60 5.83 1.75 -3.46
CA ALA A 60 6.64 2.76 -4.13
C ALA A 60 8.10 2.75 -3.63
N ALA A 61 8.33 2.65 -2.32
CA ALA A 61 9.67 2.56 -1.74
C ALA A 61 10.44 1.32 -2.23
N LYS A 62 9.76 0.17 -2.39
CA LYS A 62 10.36 -1.05 -2.94
C LYS A 62 10.79 -0.85 -4.39
N ILE A 63 9.93 -0.26 -5.22
CA ILE A 63 10.24 0.01 -6.63
C ILE A 63 11.39 1.01 -6.79
N MET A 64 11.51 1.96 -5.87
CA MET A 64 12.64 2.89 -5.79
C MET A 64 13.93 2.25 -5.25
N GLY A 65 13.90 0.96 -4.87
CA GLY A 65 15.05 0.25 -4.30
C GLY A 65 15.43 0.69 -2.90
N ARG A 66 14.54 1.36 -2.17
CA ARG A 66 14.79 1.86 -0.80
C ARG A 66 14.48 0.83 0.28
N VAL A 67 13.62 -0.14 -0.04
CA VAL A 67 13.31 -1.29 0.82
C VAL A 67 13.32 -2.58 0.00
N SER A 68 13.60 -3.71 0.63
CA SER A 68 13.61 -5.03 -0.02
C SER A 68 12.21 -5.59 -0.26
N GLU A 69 11.25 -5.27 0.61
CA GLU A 69 9.91 -5.86 0.62
C GLU A 69 8.81 -4.81 0.73
N SER A 70 7.68 -5.10 0.07
CA SER A 70 6.47 -4.27 0.08
C SER A 70 5.36 -4.83 0.98
N SER A 71 5.63 -5.95 1.65
CA SER A 71 4.69 -6.61 2.55
C SER A 71 4.94 -6.17 4.00
N PHE A 72 3.89 -6.22 4.81
CA PHE A 72 3.89 -5.86 6.21
C PHE A 72 3.50 -7.06 7.06
N THR A 73 4.12 -7.16 8.23
CA THR A 73 3.66 -8.03 9.30
C THR A 73 2.43 -7.44 9.99
N LEU A 74 1.64 -8.28 10.66
CA LEU A 74 0.51 -7.83 11.47
C LEU A 74 0.94 -6.81 12.55
N GLY A 75 2.14 -6.98 13.13
CA GLY A 75 2.71 -6.05 14.10
C GLY A 75 2.97 -4.65 13.53
N GLU A 76 3.57 -4.56 12.34
CA GLU A 76 3.75 -3.28 11.66
C GLU A 76 2.41 -2.60 11.36
N LEU A 77 1.42 -3.37 10.87
CA LEU A 77 0.10 -2.83 10.56
C LEU A 77 -0.66 -2.36 11.82
N THR A 78 -0.47 -3.05 12.94
CA THR A 78 -1.01 -2.66 14.25
C THR A 78 -0.43 -1.31 14.69
N LEU A 79 0.88 -1.11 14.57
CA LEU A 79 1.54 0.16 14.88
C LEU A 79 1.06 1.31 13.99
N LEU A 80 0.82 1.04 12.70
CA LEU A 80 0.37 2.06 11.74
C LEU A 80 -1.07 2.50 11.97
N THR A 81 -1.95 1.56 12.34
CA THR A 81 -3.39 1.79 12.45
C THR A 81 -3.85 2.12 13.86
N GLY A 82 -3.10 1.69 14.88
CA GLY A 82 -3.53 1.76 16.28
C GLY A 82 -4.60 0.74 16.65
N LEU A 83 -4.99 -0.15 15.73
CA LEU A 83 -6.02 -1.16 15.94
C LEU A 83 -5.48 -2.36 16.71
N ARG A 84 -6.34 -3.02 17.48
CA ARG A 84 -5.99 -4.33 18.08
C ARG A 84 -5.88 -5.40 17.00
N GLY A 85 -5.07 -6.44 17.25
CA GLY A 85 -4.78 -7.47 16.25
C GLY A 85 -6.02 -8.19 15.72
N ASP A 86 -7.01 -8.46 16.57
CA ASP A 86 -8.30 -9.08 16.21
C ASP A 86 -9.15 -8.17 15.30
N GLN A 87 -9.23 -6.88 15.62
CA GLN A 87 -9.92 -5.89 14.80
C GLN A 87 -9.23 -5.71 13.44
N LEU A 88 -7.89 -5.70 13.46
CA LEU A 88 -7.08 -5.58 12.26
C LEU A 88 -7.25 -6.80 11.37
N GLU A 89 -7.23 -8.02 11.90
CA GLU A 89 -7.47 -9.24 11.12
C GLU A 89 -8.83 -9.24 10.41
N GLN A 90 -9.89 -8.84 11.11
CA GLN A 90 -11.23 -8.69 10.51
C GLN A 90 -11.22 -7.66 9.37
N LEU A 91 -10.57 -6.53 9.61
CA LEU A 91 -10.44 -5.44 8.65
C LEU A 91 -9.62 -5.85 7.42
N LEU A 92 -8.55 -6.61 7.60
CA LEU A 92 -7.71 -7.14 6.53
C LEU A 92 -8.46 -8.21 5.72
N ALA A 93 -9.18 -9.11 6.38
CA ALA A 93 -9.93 -10.18 5.72
C ALA A 93 -11.11 -9.66 4.89
N ALA A 94 -11.75 -8.56 5.32
CA ALA A 94 -12.86 -7.95 4.61
C ALA A 94 -12.43 -7.05 3.44
N ASN A 95 -11.15 -6.68 3.34
CA ASN A 95 -10.69 -5.67 2.39
C ASN A 95 -10.15 -6.28 1.09
N PRO A 96 -10.73 -5.96 -0.08
CA PRO A 96 -10.30 -6.54 -1.36
C PRO A 96 -8.94 -6.03 -1.86
N TYR A 97 -8.39 -4.99 -1.25
CA TYR A 97 -7.12 -4.37 -1.64
C TYR A 97 -5.92 -4.98 -0.94
N ILE A 98 -6.12 -5.89 0.00
CA ILE A 98 -5.04 -6.45 0.81
C ILE A 98 -5.02 -7.97 0.65
N VAL A 99 -3.84 -8.52 0.40
CA VAL A 99 -3.66 -9.95 0.15
C VAL A 99 -2.68 -10.52 1.17
N TYR A 100 -3.06 -11.66 1.75
CA TYR A 100 -2.17 -12.45 2.58
C TYR A 100 -1.15 -13.19 1.71
N VAL A 101 0.14 -13.08 2.03
CA VAL A 101 1.24 -13.66 1.23
C VAL A 101 2.05 -14.72 1.98
N GLY A 102 1.52 -15.22 3.10
CA GLY A 102 2.21 -16.22 3.93
C GLY A 102 3.02 -15.61 5.07
N HIS A 103 3.37 -16.45 6.04
CA HIS A 103 4.21 -16.11 7.20
C HIS A 103 3.74 -14.87 7.99
N GLY A 104 2.42 -14.67 8.12
CA GLY A 104 1.89 -13.51 8.84
C GLY A 104 2.07 -12.17 8.13
N ARG A 105 2.32 -12.18 6.81
CA ARG A 105 2.55 -10.98 6.00
C ARG A 105 1.41 -10.68 5.05
N TYR A 106 1.16 -9.38 4.88
CA TYR A 106 0.12 -8.81 4.05
C TYR A 106 0.71 -7.82 3.06
N ARG A 107 0.21 -7.78 1.84
CA ARG A 107 0.64 -6.83 0.82
C ARG A 107 -0.54 -6.14 0.17
N LEU A 108 -0.27 -5.00 -0.45
CA LEU A 108 -1.25 -4.32 -1.29
C LEU A 108 -1.48 -5.13 -2.57
N ASN A 109 -2.73 -5.22 -2.98
CA ASN A 109 -3.10 -5.66 -4.32
C ASN A 109 -2.99 -4.47 -5.28
N THR A 110 -1.86 -4.39 -5.97
CA THR A 110 -1.52 -3.32 -6.91
C THR A 110 -2.48 -3.25 -8.11
N LEU A 111 -3.22 -4.32 -8.41
CA LEU A 111 -4.27 -4.30 -9.44
C LEU A 111 -5.39 -3.29 -9.14
N TYR A 112 -5.60 -2.94 -7.87
CA TYR A 112 -6.61 -1.97 -7.45
C TYR A 112 -6.04 -0.58 -7.17
N LEU A 113 -4.76 -0.32 -7.48
CA LEU A 113 -4.08 0.91 -7.09
C LEU A 113 -4.83 2.18 -7.52
N SER A 114 -5.29 2.25 -8.78
CA SER A 114 -6.06 3.39 -9.29
C SER A 114 -7.36 3.60 -8.50
N LYS A 115 -8.10 2.53 -8.22
CA LYS A 115 -9.35 2.58 -7.45
C LYS A 115 -9.12 3.02 -6.01
N ILE A 116 -8.06 2.51 -5.37
CA ILE A 116 -7.67 2.88 -4.02
C ILE A 116 -7.39 4.39 -3.95
N LEU A 117 -6.68 4.93 -4.93
CA LEU A 117 -6.39 6.37 -4.98
C LEU A 117 -7.65 7.21 -5.19
N ASP A 118 -8.60 6.74 -6.02
CA ASP A 118 -9.89 7.41 -6.19
C ASP A 118 -10.67 7.47 -4.86
N GLU A 119 -10.68 6.38 -4.10
CA GLU A 119 -11.33 6.32 -2.80
C GLU A 119 -10.63 7.20 -1.75
N LEU A 120 -9.29 7.17 -1.69
CA LEU A 120 -8.52 8.03 -0.79
C LEU A 120 -8.69 9.52 -1.11
N GLN A 121 -8.86 9.87 -2.38
CA GLN A 121 -9.11 11.24 -2.80
C GLN A 121 -10.52 11.71 -2.39
N LYS A 122 -11.54 10.84 -2.48
CA LYS A 122 -12.89 11.15 -2.01
C LYS A 122 -12.94 11.37 -0.50
N LEU A 123 -12.34 10.47 0.28
CA LEU A 123 -12.28 10.59 1.74
C LEU A 123 -11.67 11.91 2.18
N TYR A 124 -10.63 12.36 1.48
CA TYR A 124 -9.99 13.65 1.76
C TYR A 124 -10.90 14.85 1.46
N ILE A 125 -11.65 14.84 0.35
CA ILE A 125 -12.55 15.95 -0.01
C ILE A 125 -13.66 16.10 1.05
N THR A 126 -14.23 14.99 1.50
CA THR A 126 -15.35 14.99 2.46
C THR A 126 -14.93 15.43 3.87
N GLU A 127 -13.65 15.35 4.23
CA GLU A 127 -13.14 15.84 5.53
C GLU A 127 -12.76 17.33 5.54
N GLN A 128 -12.78 18.01 4.38
CA GLN A 128 -12.52 19.45 4.27
C GLN A 128 -13.79 20.32 4.21
N GLU A 129 -14.97 19.70 4.06
CA GLU A 129 -16.29 20.34 4.16
C GLU A 129 -16.82 20.33 5.59
#